data_AF-S8C1I3-F1
#
_entry.id   AF-S8C1I3-F1
#
_cell.length_a   1.000
_cell.length_b   1.000
_cell.length_c   1.000
_cell.angle_alpha   90.00
_cell.angle_beta   90.00
_cell.angle_gamma   90.00
#
_symmetry.space_group_name_H-M   'P 1'
#
loop_
_entity.id
_entity.type
_entity.pdbx_description
1 polymer ?
#
loop_
_entity_poly.entity_id
_entity_poly.type
_entity_poly.pdbx_seq_one_letter_code
_entity_poly.pdbx_strand_id
1 'polypeptide(L)'
;DFGFDPLGLGEVPQNLERYKESELIHCRWAMLAVPGILVPEALGLGNWVKAQEWAAVPGGQATYLGNPVPWGTLPTILVIEFLAVAFVEHQRSIEKDPEKKKYPGGAFDPLGYSKDPQKFHELKVKEIKNGRLALLAFVGFVVQQSAYPGTGPLENLATHLSDPWHNNIGDIIIPRSILP
;
A
#
# COMPACT_ATOMS: atom_id res chain seq x y z
N ASP A 1 11.50 16.78 8.49
CA ASP A 1 12.74 15.99 8.45
C ASP A 1 13.12 15.64 9.89
N PHE A 2 13.53 14.40 10.13
CA PHE A 2 13.95 13.92 11.46
C PHE A 2 15.44 13.52 11.49
N GLY A 3 16.19 13.74 10.41
CA GLY A 3 17.62 13.45 10.35
C GLY A 3 17.98 11.96 10.30
N PHE A 4 17.04 11.10 9.88
CA PHE A 4 17.28 9.66 9.73
C PHE A 4 17.83 9.34 8.34
N ASP A 5 19.15 9.35 8.20
CA ASP A 5 19.88 8.83 7.03
C ASP A 5 21.22 8.21 7.46
N PRO A 6 21.19 7.02 8.10
CA PRO A 6 22.41 6.37 8.59
C PRO A 6 23.33 5.86 7.47
N LEU A 7 22.82 5.75 6.24
CA LEU A 7 23.56 5.25 5.08
C LEU A 7 24.07 6.37 4.16
N GLY A 8 23.73 7.63 4.44
CA GLY A 8 24.17 8.79 3.66
C GLY A 8 23.64 8.82 2.22
N LEU A 9 22.51 8.18 1.95
CA LEU A 9 21.97 8.08 0.59
C LEU A 9 21.57 9.45 0.03
N GLY A 10 21.19 10.37 0.91
CA GLY A 10 20.78 11.74 0.59
C GLY A 10 21.92 12.75 0.40
N GLU A 11 23.19 12.33 0.44
CA GLU A 11 24.33 13.26 0.35
C GLU A 11 24.34 14.06 -0.97
N VAL A 12 23.91 13.43 -2.07
CA VAL A 12 23.73 14.08 -3.37
C VAL A 12 22.35 14.75 -3.44
N PRO A 13 22.25 16.10 -3.58
CA PRO A 13 20.98 16.81 -3.55
C PRO A 13 19.96 16.35 -4.60
N GLN A 14 20.44 15.96 -5.77
CA GLN A 14 19.59 15.45 -6.85
C GLN A 14 18.95 14.09 -6.50
N ASN A 15 19.70 13.20 -5.82
CA ASN A 15 19.17 11.92 -5.36
C ASN A 15 18.18 12.13 -4.22
N LEU A 16 18.48 13.04 -3.30
CA LEU A 16 17.57 13.38 -2.20
C LEU A 16 16.22 13.87 -2.71
N GLU A 17 16.19 14.70 -3.76
CA GLU A 17 14.93 15.19 -4.33
C GLU A 17 14.13 14.05 -4.98
N ARG A 18 14.80 13.14 -5.69
CA ARG A 18 14.19 11.92 -6.23
C ARG A 18 13.67 10.99 -5.12
N TYR A 19 14.38 10.89 -3.99
CA TYR A 19 13.93 10.08 -2.86
C TYR A 19 12.71 10.68 -2.16
N LYS A 20 12.61 12.01 -2.05
CA LYS A 20 11.40 12.67 -1.55
C LYS A 20 10.19 12.44 -2.45
N GLU A 21 10.38 12.49 -3.78
CA GLU A 21 9.32 12.13 -4.75
C GLU A 21 8.91 10.68 -4.59
N SER A 22 9.88 9.76 -4.61
CA SER A 22 9.64 8.32 -4.46
C SER A 22 8.93 8.00 -3.14
N GLU A 23 9.38 8.58 -2.04
CA GLU A 23 8.77 8.42 -0.72
C GLU A 23 7.29 8.78 -0.73
N LEU A 24 6.94 9.93 -1.31
CA LEU A 24 5.55 10.39 -1.40
C LEU A 24 4.69 9.43 -2.23
N ILE A 25 5.20 8.96 -3.38
CA ILE A 25 4.45 8.02 -4.23
C ILE A 25 4.22 6.69 -3.51
N HIS A 26 5.25 6.11 -2.89
CA HIS A 26 5.12 4.87 -2.12
C HIS A 26 4.17 5.05 -0.93
N CYS A 27 4.26 6.17 -0.22
CA CYS A 27 3.33 6.52 0.86
C CYS A 27 1.88 6.57 0.38
N ARG A 28 1.61 7.21 -0.77
CA ARG A 28 0.25 7.32 -1.34
C ARG A 28 -0.30 5.97 -1.76
N TRP A 29 0.52 5.15 -2.43
CA TRP A 29 0.14 3.78 -2.78
C TRP A 29 -0.19 2.95 -1.54
N ALA A 30 0.65 3.01 -0.50
CA ALA A 30 0.40 2.29 0.74
C ALA A 30 -0.87 2.77 1.47
N MET A 31 -1.11 4.09 1.53
CA MET A 31 -2.31 4.66 2.14
C MET A 31 -3.60 4.23 1.42
N LEU A 32 -3.54 3.98 0.11
CA LEU A 32 -4.68 3.44 -0.65
C LEU A 32 -4.78 1.91 -0.53
N ALA A 33 -3.65 1.21 -0.46
CA ALA A 33 -3.61 -0.25 -0.38
C ALA A 33 -4.11 -0.79 0.96
N VAL A 34 -3.71 -0.20 2.09
CA VAL A 34 -4.09 -0.64 3.45
C VAL A 34 -5.62 -0.78 3.63
N PRO A 35 -6.46 0.23 3.33
CA PRO A 35 -7.91 0.06 3.41
C PRO A 35 -8.43 -0.93 2.36
N GLY A 36 -7.81 -1.01 1.18
CA GLY A 36 -8.15 -2.02 0.16
C GLY A 36 -7.90 -3.46 0.61
N ILE A 37 -6.99 -3.68 1.56
CA ILE A 37 -6.74 -4.99 2.17
C ILE A 37 -7.75 -5.25 3.30
N LEU A 38 -7.93 -4.28 4.21
CA LEU A 38 -8.72 -4.47 5.43
C LEU A 38 -10.23 -4.48 5.18
N VAL A 39 -10.75 -3.62 4.30
CA VAL A 39 -12.20 -3.45 4.10
C VAL A 39 -12.85 -4.69 3.47
N PRO A 40 -12.33 -5.28 2.39
CA PRO A 40 -12.95 -6.48 1.81
C PRO A 40 -12.91 -7.68 2.75
N GLU A 41 -11.84 -7.82 3.53
CA GLU A 41 -11.73 -8.86 4.55
C GLU A 41 -12.78 -8.67 5.66
N ALA A 42 -12.95 -7.43 6.15
CA ALA A 42 -13.96 -7.11 7.16
C ALA A 42 -15.40 -7.35 6.67
N LEU A 43 -15.65 -7.17 5.38
CA LEU A 43 -16.95 -7.43 4.75
C LEU A 43 -17.18 -8.92 4.41
N GLY A 44 -16.21 -9.79 4.68
CA GLY A 44 -16.31 -11.22 4.41
C GLY A 44 -16.16 -11.59 2.93
N LEU A 45 -15.60 -10.71 2.10
CA LEU A 45 -15.42 -10.94 0.66
C LEU A 45 -14.17 -11.78 0.33
N GLY A 46 -13.40 -12.15 1.35
CA GLY A 46 -12.13 -12.85 1.24
C GLY A 46 -10.96 -11.96 1.65
N ASN A 47 -9.86 -12.59 2.04
CA ASN A 47 -8.62 -11.88 2.30
C ASN A 47 -7.95 -11.45 0.97
N TRP A 48 -6.99 -10.53 1.09
CA TRP A 48 -6.32 -9.94 -0.08
C TRP A 48 -5.60 -10.96 -0.98
N VAL A 49 -5.24 -12.13 -0.46
CA VAL A 49 -4.61 -13.21 -1.26
C VAL A 49 -5.66 -14.03 -2.00
N LYS A 50 -6.74 -14.45 -1.35
CA LYS A 50 -7.87 -15.14 -1.99
C LYS A 50 -8.51 -14.30 -3.08
N ALA A 51 -8.52 -12.98 -2.91
CA ALA A 51 -8.98 -12.03 -3.92
C ALA A 51 -8.17 -12.07 -5.24
N GLN A 52 -6.99 -12.71 -5.26
CA GLN A 52 -6.13 -12.85 -6.44
C GLN A 52 -6.12 -14.27 -7.02
N GLU A 53 -6.58 -15.28 -6.27
CA GLU A 53 -6.50 -16.69 -6.67
C GLU A 53 -7.30 -17.02 -7.93
N TRP A 54 -8.40 -16.30 -8.20
CA TRP A 54 -9.21 -16.49 -9.40
C TRP A 54 -8.40 -16.35 -10.70
N ALA A 55 -7.33 -15.56 -10.69
CA ALA A 55 -6.47 -15.34 -11.86
C ALA A 55 -5.64 -16.57 -12.23
N ALA A 56 -5.35 -17.47 -11.28
CA ALA A 56 -4.54 -18.66 -11.52
C ALA A 56 -5.32 -19.79 -12.20
N VAL A 57 -6.65 -19.73 -12.20
CA VAL A 57 -7.53 -20.78 -12.72
C VAL A 57 -7.91 -20.50 -14.19
N PRO A 58 -7.84 -21.49 -15.09
CA PRO A 58 -8.31 -21.33 -16.47
C PRO A 58 -9.79 -20.93 -16.52
N GLY A 59 -10.09 -19.78 -17.14
CA GLY A 59 -11.46 -19.25 -17.21
C GLY A 59 -11.93 -18.55 -15.93
N GLY A 60 -11.04 -18.28 -14.98
CA GLY A 60 -11.36 -17.52 -13.79
C GLY A 60 -11.88 -16.12 -14.10
N GLN A 61 -12.88 -15.70 -13.32
CA GLN A 61 -13.53 -14.40 -13.45
C GLN A 61 -13.49 -13.67 -12.11
N ALA A 62 -13.05 -12.42 -12.13
CA ALA A 62 -13.06 -11.57 -10.95
C ALA A 62 -14.50 -11.34 -10.46
N THR A 63 -14.69 -11.39 -9.15
CA THR A 63 -15.94 -11.01 -8.50
C THR A 63 -15.75 -9.73 -7.71
N TYR A 64 -16.67 -8.78 -7.86
CA TYR A 64 -16.67 -7.52 -7.11
C TYR A 64 -17.93 -7.47 -6.25
N LEU A 65 -17.75 -7.43 -4.92
CA LEU A 65 -18.85 -7.55 -3.95
C LEU A 65 -19.73 -8.80 -4.19
N GLY A 66 -19.10 -9.91 -4.59
CA GLY A 66 -19.80 -11.17 -4.92
C GLY A 66 -20.43 -11.23 -6.33
N ASN A 67 -20.38 -10.15 -7.11
CA ASN A 67 -20.93 -10.12 -8.46
C ASN A 67 -19.85 -10.37 -9.52
N PRO A 68 -20.06 -11.31 -10.47
CA PRO A 68 -19.09 -11.58 -11.53
C PRO A 68 -19.01 -10.40 -12.50
N VAL A 69 -17.79 -9.90 -12.73
CA VAL A 69 -17.57 -8.74 -13.59
C VAL A 69 -17.46 -9.19 -15.06
N PRO A 70 -18.24 -8.66 -16.01
CA PRO A 70 -18.24 -9.13 -17.40
C PRO A 70 -16.87 -9.06 -18.10
N TRP A 71 -16.07 -8.05 -17.78
CA TRP A 71 -14.69 -7.88 -18.25
C TRP A 71 -13.64 -8.44 -17.27
N GLY A 72 -14.07 -9.31 -16.35
CA GLY A 72 -13.27 -9.85 -15.24
C GLY A 72 -12.27 -10.95 -15.63
N THR A 73 -11.94 -11.10 -16.92
CA THR A 73 -10.96 -12.10 -17.37
C THR A 73 -9.54 -11.55 -17.25
N LEU A 74 -8.60 -12.44 -16.91
CA LEU A 74 -7.21 -12.04 -16.65
C LEU A 74 -6.57 -11.24 -17.82
N PRO A 75 -6.66 -11.67 -19.09
CA PRO A 75 -6.02 -10.94 -20.18
C PRO A 75 -6.62 -9.55 -20.38
N THR A 76 -7.93 -9.41 -20.22
CA THR A 76 -8.63 -8.12 -20.39
C THR A 76 -8.23 -7.14 -19.30
N ILE A 77 -8.24 -7.58 -18.03
CA ILE A 77 -7.83 -6.72 -16.91
C ILE A 77 -6.35 -6.30 -17.06
N LEU A 78 -5.46 -7.23 -17.42
CA LEU A 78 -4.04 -6.94 -17.56
C LEU A 78 -3.76 -5.91 -18.66
N VAL A 79 -4.43 -6.00 -19.80
CA VAL A 79 -4.29 -5.02 -20.89
C VAL A 79 -4.80 -3.64 -20.45
N ILE A 80 -5.96 -3.60 -19.79
CA ILE A 80 -6.54 -2.34 -19.29
C ILE A 80 -5.61 -1.71 -18.25
N GLU A 81 -5.12 -2.50 -17.30
CA GLU A 81 -4.19 -2.07 -16.26
C GLU A 81 -2.90 -1.52 -16.86
N PHE A 82 -2.27 -2.28 -17.77
CA PHE A 82 -1.03 -1.86 -18.41
C PHE A 82 -1.20 -0.54 -19.14
N LEU A 83 -2.23 -0.40 -19.98
CA LEU A 83 -2.46 0.83 -20.74
C LEU A 83 -2.77 2.02 -19.82
N ALA A 84 -3.62 1.83 -18.81
CA ALA A 84 -4.01 2.89 -17.90
C ALA A 84 -2.85 3.37 -17.01
N VAL A 85 -2.16 2.43 -16.35
CA VAL A 85 -1.04 2.75 -15.44
C VAL A 85 0.14 3.29 -16.23
N ALA A 86 0.49 2.69 -17.38
CA ALA A 86 1.58 3.20 -18.21
C ALA A 86 1.30 4.62 -18.71
N PHE A 87 0.08 4.93 -19.13
CA PHE A 87 -0.28 6.28 -19.54
C PHE A 87 -0.16 7.28 -18.39
N VAL A 88 -0.75 6.98 -17.22
CA VAL A 88 -0.74 7.88 -16.06
C VAL A 88 0.69 8.10 -15.52
N GLU A 89 1.47 7.03 -15.39
CA GLU A 89 2.87 7.10 -14.95
C GLU A 89 3.75 7.84 -15.96
N HIS A 90 3.51 7.67 -17.26
CA HIS A 90 4.22 8.41 -18.29
C HIS A 90 3.90 9.92 -18.24
N GLN A 91 2.63 10.30 -18.07
CA GLN A 91 2.25 11.70 -17.87
C GLN A 91 2.96 12.31 -16.65
N ARG A 92 3.05 11.58 -15.52
CA ARG A 92 3.83 12.03 -14.35
C ARG A 92 5.32 12.18 -14.68
N SER A 93 5.88 11.26 -15.47
CA SER A 93 7.29 11.28 -15.84
C SER A 93 7.69 12.45 -16.76
N ILE A 94 6.75 12.96 -17.58
CA ILE A 94 7.01 14.09 -18.50
C ILE A 94 7.13 15.42 -17.77
N GLU A 95 6.44 15.58 -16.64
CA GLU A 95 6.56 16.78 -15.80
C GLU A 95 8.03 16.98 -15.40
N LYS A 96 8.51 18.22 -15.39
CA LYS A 96 9.92 18.53 -15.09
C LYS A 96 10.08 19.30 -13.79
N ASP A 97 9.02 19.95 -13.33
CA ASP A 97 9.03 20.70 -12.09
C ASP A 97 9.02 19.74 -10.88
N PRO A 98 10.07 19.74 -10.05
CA PRO A 98 10.19 18.80 -8.94
C PRO A 98 9.17 19.07 -7.83
N GLU A 99 8.69 20.32 -7.68
CA GLU A 99 7.65 20.62 -6.70
C GLU A 99 6.28 20.15 -7.17
N LYS A 100 5.96 20.33 -8.46
CA LYS A 100 4.71 19.83 -9.05
C LYS A 100 4.68 18.30 -9.16
N LYS A 101 5.83 17.64 -9.33
CA LYS A 101 5.92 16.17 -9.26
C LYS A 101 5.46 15.63 -7.91
N LYS A 102 5.81 16.32 -6.82
CA LYS A 102 5.42 15.95 -5.45
C LYS A 102 4.00 16.40 -5.12
N TYR A 103 3.67 17.64 -5.47
CA TYR A 103 2.42 18.32 -5.14
C TYR A 103 1.87 19.05 -6.37
N PRO A 104 1.15 18.35 -7.27
CA PRO A 104 0.70 18.92 -8.54
C PRO A 104 -0.39 19.98 -8.38
N GLY A 105 -1.19 19.90 -7.31
CA GLY A 105 -2.29 20.84 -7.05
C GLY A 105 -3.32 20.88 -8.19
N GLY A 106 -4.01 22.01 -8.35
CA GLY A 106 -4.95 22.24 -9.45
C GLY A 106 -6.10 21.23 -9.46
N ALA A 107 -6.18 20.41 -10.52
CA ALA A 107 -7.20 19.36 -10.65
C ALA A 107 -7.15 18.32 -9.52
N PHE A 108 -5.98 18.13 -8.87
CA PHE A 108 -5.81 17.21 -7.75
C PHE A 108 -6.12 17.85 -6.38
N ASP A 109 -6.48 19.13 -6.34
CA ASP A 109 -6.96 19.83 -5.13
C ASP A 109 -8.25 20.61 -5.44
N PRO A 110 -9.37 19.91 -5.73
CA PRO A 110 -10.64 20.56 -6.09
C PRO A 110 -11.22 21.38 -4.92
N LEU A 111 -10.87 21.05 -3.67
CA LEU A 111 -11.36 21.70 -2.47
C LEU A 111 -10.46 22.87 -2.01
N GLY A 112 -9.29 23.04 -2.63
CA GLY A 112 -8.41 24.18 -2.38
C GLY A 112 -7.78 24.19 -0.99
N TYR A 113 -7.40 23.02 -0.46
CA TYR A 113 -6.71 22.91 0.84
C TYR A 113 -5.28 23.48 0.81
N SER A 114 -4.72 23.72 -0.38
CA SER A 114 -3.38 24.28 -0.59
C SER A 114 -3.29 25.81 -0.52
N LYS A 115 -4.39 26.54 -0.27
CA LYS A 115 -4.43 28.01 -0.30
C LYS A 115 -3.57 28.68 0.78
N ASP A 116 -3.59 28.14 2.00
CA ASP A 116 -2.84 28.70 3.13
C ASP A 116 -1.48 28.01 3.27
N PRO A 117 -0.34 28.70 3.09
CA PRO A 117 0.99 28.06 3.08
C PRO A 117 1.34 27.31 4.37
N GLN A 118 0.95 27.87 5.53
CA GLN A 118 1.20 27.26 6.84
C GLN A 118 0.38 25.98 7.03
N LYS A 119 -0.91 26.04 6.72
CA LYS A 119 -1.81 24.89 6.81
C LYS A 119 -1.41 23.81 5.80
N PHE A 120 -0.99 24.22 4.61
CA PHE A 120 -0.50 23.30 3.59
C PHE A 120 0.77 22.57 4.06
N HIS A 121 1.72 23.27 4.68
CA HIS A 121 2.89 22.64 5.27
C HIS A 121 2.51 21.62 6.36
N GLU A 122 1.57 21.95 7.22
CA GLU A 122 1.05 21.03 8.23
C GLU A 122 0.42 19.78 7.60
N LEU A 123 -0.38 19.95 6.54
CA LEU A 123 -0.99 18.85 5.80
C LEU A 123 0.05 17.95 5.12
N LYS A 124 1.14 18.51 4.56
CA LYS A 124 2.26 17.73 4.03
C LYS A 124 2.90 16.85 5.09
N VAL A 125 3.10 17.38 6.30
CA VAL A 125 3.65 16.60 7.43
C VAL A 125 2.69 15.49 7.85
N LYS A 126 1.38 15.77 7.90
CA LYS A 126 0.35 14.76 8.19
C LYS A 126 0.32 13.66 7.13
N GLU A 127 0.43 14.00 5.85
CA GLU A 127 0.48 13.05 4.74
C GLU A 127 1.69 12.10 4.88
N ILE A 128 2.89 12.64 5.09
CA ILE A 128 4.11 11.82 5.25
C ILE A 128 4.04 10.91 6.48
N LYS A 129 3.53 11.41 7.61
CA LYS A 129 3.42 10.60 8.84
C LYS A 129 2.46 9.42 8.65
N ASN A 130 1.29 9.66 8.06
CA ASN A 130 0.34 8.59 7.75
C ASN A 130 0.88 7.65 6.67
N GLY A 131 1.58 8.19 5.67
CA GLY A 131 2.21 7.42 4.60
C GLY A 131 3.26 6.44 5.10
N ARG A 132 4.18 6.89 5.96
CA ARG A 132 5.20 6.04 6.57
C ARG A 132 4.59 4.97 7.47
N LEU A 133 3.54 5.32 8.23
CA LEU A 133 2.78 4.36 9.03
C LEU A 133 2.11 3.30 8.13
N ALA A 134 1.51 3.71 7.01
CA ALA A 134 0.88 2.80 6.05
C ALA A 134 1.89 1.87 5.38
N LEU A 135 3.08 2.36 5.03
CA LEU A 135 4.17 1.54 4.50
C LEU A 135 4.60 0.46 5.50
N LEU A 136 4.77 0.84 6.76
CA LEU A 136 5.10 -0.11 7.83
C LEU A 136 3.99 -1.14 8.02
N ALA A 137 2.73 -0.71 8.00
CA ALA A 137 1.58 -1.62 8.10
C ALA A 137 1.55 -2.62 6.93
N PHE A 138 1.79 -2.15 5.70
CA PHE A 138 1.84 -3.01 4.51
C PHE A 138 2.97 -4.04 4.58
N VAL A 139 4.16 -3.66 5.05
CA VAL A 139 5.25 -4.62 5.33
C VAL A 139 4.80 -5.64 6.37
N GLY A 140 4.11 -5.21 7.43
CA GLY A 140 3.51 -6.10 8.41
C GLY A 140 2.56 -7.12 7.78
N PHE A 141 1.67 -6.71 6.88
CA PHE A 141 0.74 -7.60 6.20
C PHE A 141 1.45 -8.65 5.34
N VAL A 142 2.49 -8.26 4.60
CA VAL A 142 3.28 -9.17 3.77
C VAL A 142 4.04 -10.18 4.62
N VAL A 143 4.69 -9.73 5.70
CA VAL A 143 5.44 -10.62 6.61
C VAL A 143 4.52 -11.57 7.35
N GLN A 144 3.38 -11.09 7.85
CA GLN A 144 2.37 -11.92 8.51
C GLN A 144 1.81 -12.98 7.56
N GLN A 145 1.54 -12.61 6.30
CA GLN A 145 1.05 -13.56 5.31
C GLN A 145 2.09 -14.62 4.94
N SER A 146 3.37 -14.24 4.91
CA SER A 146 4.46 -15.19 4.69
C SER A 146 4.61 -16.17 5.86
N ALA A 147 4.45 -15.69 7.09
CA ALA A 147 4.53 -16.52 8.29
C ALA A 147 3.29 -17.40 8.48
N TYR A 148 2.10 -16.92 8.11
CA TYR A 148 0.82 -17.63 8.19
C TYR A 148 0.14 -17.65 6.81
N PRO A 149 0.52 -18.60 5.93
CA PRO A 149 0.00 -18.66 4.57
C PRO A 149 -1.52 -18.81 4.53
N GLY A 150 -2.19 -17.98 3.72
CA GLY A 150 -3.63 -18.07 3.48
C GLY A 150 -4.51 -17.34 4.52
N THR A 151 -3.91 -16.70 5.52
CA THR A 151 -4.63 -15.89 6.53
C THR A 151 -4.82 -14.45 6.04
N GLY A 152 -5.66 -13.69 6.73
CA GLY A 152 -5.76 -12.24 6.53
C GLY A 152 -5.24 -11.45 7.74
N PRO A 153 -4.85 -10.17 7.57
CA PRO A 153 -4.44 -9.34 8.70
C PRO A 153 -5.49 -9.23 9.83
N LEU A 154 -6.80 -9.22 9.52
CA LEU A 154 -7.83 -9.15 10.55
C LEU A 154 -8.02 -10.49 11.27
N GLU A 155 -7.87 -11.60 10.54
CA GLU A 155 -7.83 -12.94 11.13
C GLU A 155 -6.64 -13.12 12.10
N ASN A 156 -5.47 -12.61 11.72
CA ASN A 156 -4.29 -12.60 12.59
C ASN A 156 -4.50 -11.69 13.82
N LEU A 157 -5.17 -10.55 13.66
CA LEU A 157 -5.56 -9.70 14.78
C LEU A 157 -6.53 -10.42 15.73
N ALA A 158 -7.54 -11.11 15.20
CA ALA A 158 -8.49 -11.88 16.01
C ALA A 158 -7.80 -13.02 16.77
N THR A 159 -6.83 -13.68 16.13
CA THR A 159 -6.01 -14.73 16.75
C THR A 159 -5.13 -14.19 17.87
N HIS A 160 -4.54 -13.01 17.69
CA HIS A 160 -3.79 -12.36 18.77
C HIS A 160 -4.71 -11.92 19.93
N LEU A 161 -5.91 -11.42 19.62
CA LEU A 161 -6.85 -10.99 20.65
C LEU A 161 -7.46 -12.15 21.46
N SER A 162 -7.55 -13.35 20.89
CA SER A 162 -8.08 -14.53 21.58
C SER A 162 -7.13 -15.04 22.66
N ASP A 163 -5.82 -14.97 22.44
CA ASP A 163 -4.80 -15.26 23.44
C ASP A 163 -3.53 -14.42 23.24
N PRO A 164 -3.47 -13.20 23.80
CA PRO A 164 -2.40 -12.24 23.54
C PRO A 164 -1.00 -12.72 23.97
N TRP A 165 -0.94 -13.57 25.00
CA TRP A 165 0.31 -13.99 25.61
C TRP A 165 0.94 -15.19 24.90
N HIS A 166 0.13 -15.99 24.23
CA HIS A 166 0.60 -17.17 23.49
C HIS A 166 0.66 -16.90 21.98
N ASN A 167 -0.34 -16.22 21.40
CA ASN A 167 -0.40 -16.00 19.96
C ASN A 167 0.34 -14.72 19.56
N ASN A 168 1.66 -14.76 19.48
CA ASN A 168 2.47 -13.61 19.07
C ASN A 168 3.60 -14.00 18.13
N ILE A 169 4.37 -13.00 17.68
CA ILE A 169 5.51 -13.21 16.78
C ILE A 169 6.60 -14.12 17.37
N GLY A 170 6.63 -14.30 18.70
CA GLY A 170 7.59 -15.13 19.41
C GLY A 170 7.57 -16.60 18.97
N ASP A 171 6.40 -17.14 18.64
CA ASP A 171 6.28 -18.53 18.16
C ASP A 171 6.86 -18.73 16.75
N ILE A 172 6.94 -17.66 15.95
CA ILE A 172 7.58 -17.69 14.62
C ILE A 172 9.09 -17.49 14.76
N ILE A 173 9.52 -16.56 15.62
CA ILE A 173 10.94 -16.26 15.83
C ILE A 173 11.64 -17.43 16.54
N ILE A 174 10.96 -18.06 17.50
CA ILE A 174 11.43 -19.23 18.24
C ILE A 174 10.42 -20.35 18.04
N PRO A 175 10.59 -21.19 16.99
CA PRO A 175 9.66 -22.28 16.70
C PRO A 175 9.64 -23.31 17.84
N ARG A 176 8.65 -23.21 18.73
CA ARG A 176 8.48 -24.16 19.85
C ARG A 176 7.99 -25.53 19.38
N SER A 177 7.39 -25.63 18.20
CA SER A 177 6.89 -26.88 17.61
C SER A 177 7.99 -27.85 17.15
N ILE A 178 9.25 -27.41 17.11
CA ILE A 178 10.41 -28.20 16.68
C ILE A 178 11.29 -28.59 17.90
N LEU A 179 11.05 -28.01 19.07
CA LEU A 179 11.74 -28.37 20.30
C LEU A 179 11.01 -29.57 20.96
N PRO A 180 11.74 -30.64 21.33
CA PRO A 180 11.16 -31.86 21.89
C PRO A 180 10.47 -31.66 23.25
#